data_AF-A0A962I8J6-F1
#
_entry.id   AF-A0A962I8J6-F1
#
_cell.length_a   1.000
_cell.length_b   1.000
_cell.length_c   1.000
_cell.angle_alpha   90.00
_cell.angle_beta   90.00
_cell.angle_gamma   90.00
#
_symmetry.space_group_name_H-M   'P 1'
#
loop_
_entity.id
_entity.type
_entity.pdbx_description
1 polymer ?
#
loop_
_entity_poly.entity_id
_entity_poly.type
_entity_poly.pdbx_seq_one_letter_code
_entity_poly.pdbx_strand_id
1 'polypeptide(L)'
;MTTILNFLGDLRPGFVAHLGERLVEAICAETQRFADSAGILAPVKTHSALLYLLIQGPASLVEIARSDGQSHQLVASRLAPLEKLG
;
A
#
# COMPACT_ATOMS: atom_id res chain seq x y z
N MET A 1 -32.48 -0.92 12.25
CA MET A 1 -31.28 -0.38 12.93
C MET A 1 -30.26 0.01 11.86
N THR A 2 -30.55 1.05 11.07
CA THR A 2 -29.80 1.33 9.82
C THR A 2 -29.92 2.81 9.43
N THR A 3 -29.50 3.72 10.31
CA THR A 3 -29.64 5.18 10.08
C THR A 3 -28.30 5.89 9.86
N ILE A 4 -27.17 5.21 10.03
CA ILE A 4 -25.87 5.86 10.18
C ILE A 4 -25.31 6.47 8.87
N LEU A 5 -25.83 6.12 7.68
CA LEU A 5 -25.20 6.51 6.41
C LEU A 5 -26.13 7.16 5.38
N ASN A 6 -27.39 7.48 5.72
CA ASN A 6 -28.34 8.09 4.77
C ASN A 6 -27.91 9.48 4.29
N PHE A 7 -27.12 10.21 5.09
CA PHE A 7 -26.61 11.54 4.72
C PHE A 7 -25.57 11.51 3.60
N LEU A 8 -25.03 10.33 3.26
CA LEU A 8 -24.00 10.17 2.22
C LEU A 8 -24.58 10.02 0.82
N GLY A 9 -25.92 9.90 0.65
CA GLY A 9 -26.60 9.90 -0.64
C GLY A 9 -25.88 9.13 -1.76
N ASP A 10 -25.59 9.84 -2.86
CA ASP A 10 -24.84 9.32 -4.03
C ASP A 10 -23.31 9.42 -3.87
N LEU A 11 -22.83 10.09 -2.81
CA LEU A 11 -21.40 10.27 -2.54
C LEU A 11 -20.77 9.05 -1.85
N ARG A 12 -21.55 8.01 -1.56
CA ARG A 12 -21.09 6.82 -0.81
C ARG A 12 -19.78 6.22 -1.37
N PRO A 13 -19.60 6.00 -2.69
CA PRO A 13 -18.34 5.43 -3.19
C PRO A 13 -17.16 6.39 -3.03
N GLY A 14 -17.34 7.67 -3.37
CA GLY A 14 -16.28 8.68 -3.28
C GLY A 14 -15.87 8.99 -1.84
N PHE A 15 -16.84 9.02 -0.92
CA PHE A 15 -16.58 9.22 0.50
C PHE A 15 -15.81 8.05 1.11
N VAL A 16 -16.20 6.81 0.78
CA VAL A 16 -15.48 5.61 1.23
C VAL A 16 -14.07 5.57 0.65
N ALA A 17 -13.90 5.90 -0.63
CA ALA A 17 -12.58 6.02 -1.25
C ALA A 17 -11.71 7.04 -0.52
N HIS A 18 -12.24 8.24 -0.25
CA HIS A 18 -11.53 9.29 0.46
C HIS A 18 -11.11 8.87 1.89
N LEU A 19 -12.00 8.24 2.65
CA LEU A 19 -11.65 7.71 3.98
C LEU A 19 -10.62 6.59 3.90
N GLY A 20 -10.72 5.73 2.88
CA GLY A 20 -9.75 4.67 2.62
C GLY A 20 -8.36 5.23 2.34
N GLU A 21 -8.25 6.25 1.47
CA GLU A 21 -6.99 6.94 1.18
C GLU A 21 -6.38 7.55 2.44
N ARG A 22 -7.18 8.27 3.24
CA ARG A 22 -6.71 8.87 4.50
C ARG A 22 -6.24 7.83 5.51
N LEU A 23 -6.94 6.70 5.60
CA LEU A 23 -6.52 5.61 6.47
C LEU A 23 -5.19 5.01 6.02
N VAL A 24 -5.03 4.78 4.72
CA VAL A 24 -3.76 4.29 4.14
C VAL A 24 -2.62 5.25 4.44
N GLU A 25 -2.83 6.56 4.27
CA GLU A 25 -1.83 7.58 4.59
C GLU A 25 -1.42 7.55 6.07
N ALA A 26 -2.39 7.46 6.98
CA ALA A 26 -2.14 7.40 8.42
C ALA A 26 -1.36 6.13 8.80
N ILE A 27 -1.74 4.96 8.27
CA ILE A 27 -1.05 3.69 8.51
C ILE A 27 0.38 3.76 7.97
N CYS A 28 0.58 4.25 6.75
CA CYS A 28 1.92 4.38 6.16
C CYS A 28 2.81 5.32 6.98
N ALA A 29 2.28 6.46 7.43
CA ALA A 29 3.04 7.42 8.23
C ALA A 29 3.47 6.83 9.59
N GLU A 30 2.55 6.17 10.30
CA GLU A 30 2.86 5.54 11.60
C GLU A 30 3.83 4.38 11.45
N THR A 31 3.62 3.52 10.45
CA THR A 31 4.51 2.40 10.17
C THR A 31 5.90 2.91 9.78
N GLN A 32 6.00 4.02 9.04
CA GLN A 32 7.30 4.57 8.66
C GLN A 32 8.06 5.08 9.89
N ARG A 33 7.39 5.79 10.80
CA ARG A 33 7.99 6.21 12.08
C ARG A 33 8.55 5.02 12.86
N PHE A 34 7.78 3.93 12.91
CA PHE A 34 8.23 2.69 13.55
C PHE A 34 9.44 2.08 12.83
N ALA A 35 9.38 1.96 11.49
CA ALA A 35 10.45 1.42 10.67
C ALA A 35 11.76 2.22 10.83
N ASP A 36 11.68 3.54 10.79
CA ASP A 36 12.80 4.46 11.01
C ASP A 36 13.42 4.23 12.40
N SER A 37 12.59 4.08 13.44
CA SER A 37 13.07 3.81 14.81
C SER A 37 13.77 2.46 14.96
N ALA A 38 13.44 1.50 14.09
CA ALA A 38 14.07 0.18 14.02
C ALA A 38 15.28 0.14 13.08
N GLY A 39 15.65 1.26 12.43
CA GLY A 39 16.75 1.34 11.48
C GLY A 39 16.44 0.74 10.09
N ILE A 40 15.17 0.54 9.76
CA ILE A 40 14.75 0.04 8.45
C ILE A 40 14.75 1.20 7.46
N LEU A 41 15.61 1.11 6.43
CA LEU A 41 15.80 2.17 5.44
C LEU A 41 14.79 2.14 4.29
N ALA A 42 14.13 1.00 4.08
CA ALA A 42 13.16 0.84 3.00
C ALA A 42 11.89 1.66 3.30
N PRO A 43 11.36 2.42 2.32
CA PRO A 43 10.08 3.12 2.53
C PRO A 43 8.95 2.10 2.75
N VAL A 44 8.05 2.34 3.70
CA VAL A 44 6.96 1.40 4.05
C VAL A 44 6.10 0.99 2.86
N LYS A 45 5.92 1.89 1.89
CA LYS A 45 5.16 1.59 0.66
C LYS A 45 5.79 0.45 -0.15
N THR A 46 7.07 0.15 0.04
CA THR A 46 7.78 -0.95 -0.63
C THR A 46 7.74 -2.27 0.14
N HIS A 47 7.34 -2.26 1.42
CA HIS A 47 7.34 -3.45 2.27
C HIS A 47 6.48 -4.58 1.72
N SER A 48 5.36 -4.29 1.06
CA SER A 48 4.54 -5.36 0.46
C SER A 48 5.30 -6.11 -0.64
N ALA A 49 6.05 -5.38 -1.47
CA ALA A 49 6.86 -5.98 -2.53
C ALA A 49 8.04 -6.77 -1.94
N LEU A 50 8.69 -6.24 -0.90
CA LEU A 50 9.73 -6.97 -0.16
C LEU A 50 9.21 -8.26 0.47
N LEU A 51 8.05 -8.20 1.14
CA LEU A 51 7.43 -9.37 1.77
C LEU A 51 7.01 -10.41 0.73
N TYR A 52 6.47 -9.97 -0.41
CA TYR A 52 6.16 -10.87 -1.51
C TYR A 52 7.41 -11.62 -1.98
N LEU A 53 8.48 -10.89 -2.30
CA LEU A 53 9.75 -11.49 -2.77
C LEU A 53 10.38 -12.40 -1.72
N LEU A 54 10.25 -12.06 -0.44
CA LEU A 54 10.73 -12.89 0.66
C LEU A 54 9.98 -14.24 0.74
N ILE A 55 8.66 -14.23 0.51
CA ILE A 55 7.80 -15.42 0.65
C ILE A 55 7.80 -16.27 -0.63
N GLN A 56 7.70 -15.64 -1.80
CA GLN A 56 7.52 -16.32 -3.09
C GLN A 56 8.83 -16.48 -3.87
N GLY A 57 9.89 -15.78 -3.47
CA GLY A 57 11.16 -15.76 -4.19
C GLY A 57 11.15 -14.77 -5.37
N PRO A 58 12.14 -14.90 -6.28
CA PRO A 58 12.26 -14.03 -7.45
C PRO A 58 11.00 -14.07 -8.32
N ALA A 59 10.49 -12.89 -8.67
CA ALA A 59 9.29 -12.75 -9.47
C ALA A 59 9.38 -11.54 -10.40
N SER A 60 8.69 -11.62 -11.53
CA SER A 60 8.47 -10.51 -12.44
C SER A 60 7.47 -9.51 -11.87
N LEU A 61 7.54 -8.27 -12.36
CA LEU A 61 6.57 -7.22 -12.05
C LEU A 61 5.11 -7.67 -12.28
N VAL A 62 4.88 -8.47 -13.31
CA VAL A 62 3.55 -8.98 -13.69
C VAL A 62 3.04 -9.99 -12.68
N GLU A 63 3.90 -10.88 -12.19
CA GLU A 63 3.53 -11.88 -11.18
C GLU A 63 3.15 -11.22 -9.86
N ILE A 64 3.94 -10.21 -9.43
CA ILE A 64 3.66 -9.44 -8.21
C ILE A 64 2.32 -8.69 -8.35
N ALA A 65 2.14 -7.95 -9.45
CA ALA A 65 0.92 -7.17 -9.69
C ALA A 65 -0.34 -8.06 -9.71
N ARG A 66 -0.25 -9.23 -10.35
CA ARG A 66 -1.35 -10.18 -10.46
C ARG A 66 -1.70 -10.82 -9.12
N SER A 67 -0.70 -11.17 -8.31
CA SER A 67 -0.93 -11.78 -7.00
C SER A 67 -1.64 -10.82 -6.04
N ASP A 68 -1.23 -9.55 -6.02
CA ASP A 68 -1.75 -8.55 -5.08
C ASP A 68 -3.01 -7.84 -5.61
N GLY A 69 -3.47 -8.15 -6.82
CA GLY A 69 -4.57 -7.46 -7.48
C GLY A 69 -4.29 -5.97 -7.70
N GLN A 70 -3.01 -5.60 -7.85
CA GLN A 70 -2.55 -4.21 -7.97
C GLN A 70 -2.23 -3.87 -9.43
N SER A 71 -2.26 -2.57 -9.74
CA SER A 71 -1.79 -2.12 -11.05
C SER A 71 -0.28 -2.28 -11.20
N HIS A 72 0.18 -2.61 -12.40
CA HIS A 72 1.61 -2.68 -12.72
C HIS A 72 2.35 -1.38 -12.39
N GLN A 73 1.72 -0.23 -12.62
CA GLN A 73 2.29 1.09 -12.31
C GLN A 73 2.54 1.26 -10.81
N LEU A 74 1.58 0.83 -9.98
CA LEU A 74 1.73 0.91 -8.53
C LEU A 74 2.89 0.02 -8.06
N VAL A 75 2.95 -1.23 -8.53
CA VAL A 75 4.03 -2.16 -8.14
C VAL A 75 5.39 -1.63 -8.62
N ALA A 76 5.48 -1.11 -9.85
CA ALA A 76 6.72 -0.53 -10.37
C ALA A 76 7.18 0.65 -9.50
N SER A 77 6.27 1.52 -9.08
CA SER A 77 6.58 2.65 -8.19
C SER A 77 7.08 2.21 -6.81
N ARG A 78 6.72 1.00 -6.36
CA ARG A 78 7.17 0.41 -5.09
C ARG A 78 8.51 -0.30 -5.21
N LEU A 79 8.86 -0.82 -6.39
CA LEU A 79 10.15 -1.45 -6.63
C LEU A 79 11.27 -0.43 -6.88
N ALA A 80 10.97 0.68 -7.58
CA ALA A 80 11.98 1.68 -7.95
C ALA A 80 12.81 2.26 -6.76
N PRO A 81 12.25 2.48 -5.55
CA PRO A 81 13.06 2.89 -4.40
C PRO A 81 13.94 1.76 -3.86
N LEU A 82 13.53 0.50 -3.98
CA LEU A 82 14.31 -0.66 -3.54
C LEU A 82 15.54 -0.87 -4.43
N GLU A 83 15.36 -0.75 -5.75
CA GLU A 83 16.46 -0.85 -6.72
C GLU A 83 17.59 0.16 -6.45
N LYS A 84 17.27 1.30 -5.82
CA LYS A 84 18.25 2.33 -5.43
C LYS A 84 19.05 1.98 -4.18
N LEU A 85 18.62 0.98 -3.41
CA LEU A 85 19.28 0.53 -2.19
C LEU A 85 20.33 -0.57 -2.44
N GLY A 86 20.37 -1.14 -3.65
CA GLY A 86 21.23 -2.27 -4.04
C GLY A 86 20.58 -3.62 -3.80
#